data_AF-A0A935PUA0-F1
#
_entry.id   AF-A0A935PUA0-F1
#
_cell.length_a   1.000
_cell.length_b   1.000
_cell.length_c   1.000
_cell.angle_alpha   90.00
_cell.angle_beta   90.00
_cell.angle_gamma   90.00
#
_symmetry.space_group_name_H-M   'P 1'
#
loop_
_entity.id
_entity.type
_entity.pdbx_description
1 polymer ?
#
loop_
_entity_poly.entity_id
_entity_poly.type
_entity_poly.pdbx_seq_one_letter_code
_entity_poly.pdbx_strand_id
1 'polypeptide(L)'
;MPWFNELAETVGLMFDGIGVLVIVLGTLVATARLAVHRRQGADPYRQFRQDIGRGILLGLEFLVAADIIRTVAVAPTLEGVLVLGLIVLIRTFLSTALQVELEGRWPWQRAAEPASPRSEIGSAQADR
;
A
#
# COMPACT_ATOMS: atom_id res chain seq x y z
N MET A 1 -3.59 -29.65 -15.51
CA MET A 1 -2.67 -29.17 -16.56
C MET A 1 -1.47 -28.52 -15.88
N PRO A 2 -0.32 -29.20 -15.77
CA PRO A 2 0.82 -28.77 -14.94
C PRO A 2 1.39 -27.39 -15.33
N TRP A 3 1.26 -27.00 -16.60
CA TRP A 3 1.74 -25.72 -17.12
C TRP A 3 1.07 -24.49 -16.50
N PHE A 4 -0.19 -24.56 -16.03
CA PHE A 4 -0.87 -23.43 -15.41
C PHE A 4 -0.28 -23.06 -14.05
N ASN A 5 0.11 -24.08 -13.26
CA ASN A 5 0.70 -23.89 -11.95
C ASN A 5 2.09 -23.25 -12.10
N GLU A 6 2.91 -23.74 -13.03
CA GLU A 6 4.23 -23.17 -13.32
C GLU A 6 4.15 -21.72 -13.82
N LEU A 7 3.18 -21.41 -14.68
CA LEU A 7 2.97 -20.05 -15.19
C LEU A 7 2.60 -19.08 -14.07
N ALA A 8 1.65 -19.47 -13.22
CA ALA A 8 1.23 -18.65 -12.10
C ALA A 8 2.33 -18.48 -11.04
N GLU A 9 3.10 -19.53 -10.78
CA GLU A 9 4.22 -19.49 -9.86
C GLU A 9 5.34 -18.57 -10.37
N THR A 10 5.64 -18.64 -11.67
CA THR A 10 6.62 -17.75 -12.33
C THR A 10 6.18 -16.28 -12.28
N VAL A 11 4.91 -16.02 -12.59
CA VAL A 11 4.36 -14.66 -12.51
C VAL A 11 4.37 -14.16 -11.06
N GLY A 12 3.96 -14.98 -10.09
CA GLY A 12 4.02 -14.64 -8.67
C GLY A 12 5.43 -14.26 -8.22
N LEU A 13 6.44 -15.05 -8.62
CA LEU A 13 7.86 -14.77 -8.35
C LEU A 13 8.35 -13.45 -8.97
N MET A 14 7.89 -13.12 -10.18
CA MET A 14 8.22 -11.85 -10.82
C MET A 14 7.62 -10.66 -10.04
N PHE A 15 6.35 -10.76 -9.63
CA PHE A 15 5.69 -9.71 -8.84
C PHE A 15 6.32 -9.57 -7.44
N ASP A 16 6.69 -10.67 -6.79
CA ASP A 16 7.43 -10.65 -5.52
C ASP A 16 8.77 -9.92 -5.70
N GLY A 17 9.52 -10.26 -6.75
CA GLY A 17 10.78 -9.60 -7.08
C GLY A 17 10.63 -8.10 -7.32
N ILE A 18 9.59 -7.69 -8.06
CA ILE A 18 9.29 -6.27 -8.32
C ILE A 18 8.90 -5.56 -7.02
N GLY A 19 8.03 -6.15 -6.20
CA GLY A 19 7.61 -5.58 -4.92
C GLY A 19 8.79 -5.36 -3.98
N VAL A 20 9.65 -6.38 -3.81
CA VAL A 20 10.88 -6.27 -3.02
C VAL A 20 11.81 -5.20 -3.59
N LEU A 21 12.01 -5.17 -4.91
CA LEU A 21 12.85 -4.17 -5.57
C LEU A 21 12.35 -2.74 -5.30
N VAL A 22 11.05 -2.51 -5.41
CA VAL A 22 10.43 -1.20 -5.13
C VAL A 22 10.63 -0.77 -3.68
N ILE A 23 10.44 -1.69 -2.71
CA ILE A 23 10.68 -1.41 -1.28
C ILE A 23 12.13 -1.03 -1.03
N VAL A 24 13.06 -1.81 -1.58
CA VAL A 24 14.51 -1.58 -1.43
C VAL A 24 14.92 -0.24 -2.04
N LEU A 25 14.49 0.05 -3.28
CA LEU A 25 14.79 1.30 -3.97
C LEU A 25 14.18 2.51 -3.25
N GLY A 26 12.92 2.42 -2.81
CA GLY A 26 12.27 3.48 -2.05
C GLY A 26 13.01 3.79 -0.74
N THR A 27 13.44 2.75 -0.02
CA THR A 27 14.23 2.88 1.21
C THR A 27 15.61 3.49 0.96
N LEU A 28 16.31 3.05 -0.09
CA LEU A 28 17.62 3.58 -0.47
C LEU A 28 17.54 5.06 -0.86
N VAL A 29 16.55 5.43 -1.69
CA VAL A 29 16.35 6.82 -2.13
C VAL A 29 16.02 7.72 -0.95
N ALA A 30 15.11 7.29 -0.05
CA ALA A 30 14.78 8.05 1.15
C ALA A 30 16.01 8.25 2.05
N THR A 31 16.82 7.20 2.24
CA THR A 31 18.05 7.24 3.04
C THR A 31 19.10 8.17 2.43
N ALA A 32 19.30 8.11 1.12
CA ALA A 32 20.22 9.00 0.41
C ALA A 32 19.77 10.47 0.49
N ARG A 33 18.47 10.75 0.31
CA ARG A 33 17.93 12.11 0.47
C ARG A 33 18.14 12.67 1.87
N LEU A 34 17.90 11.87 2.91
CA LEU A 34 18.15 12.27 4.30
C LEU A 34 19.64 12.57 4.54
N ALA A 35 20.54 11.74 4.02
CA ALA A 35 21.99 11.96 4.13
C ALA A 35 22.44 13.27 3.47
N VAL A 36 21.86 13.62 2.31
CA VAL A 36 22.17 14.85 1.57
C VAL A 36 21.50 16.09 2.19
N HIS A 37 20.24 16.00 2.63
CA HIS A 37 19.47 17.12 3.17
C HIS A 37 19.68 17.38 4.67
N ARG A 38 20.49 16.56 5.35
CA ARG A 38 20.86 16.75 6.77
C ARG A 38 21.46 18.14 7.10
N ARG A 39 21.87 18.92 6.10
CA ARG A 39 22.49 20.24 6.26
C ARG A 39 21.55 21.44 6.09
N GLN A 40 20.30 21.24 5.67
CA GLN A 40 19.36 22.34 5.39
C GLN A 40 18.13 22.18 6.28
N GLY A 41 18.07 22.97 7.35
CA GLY A 41 17.06 22.85 8.40
C GLY A 41 15.63 23.07 7.91
N ALA A 42 14.83 22.01 8.00
CA ALA A 42 13.42 21.98 8.37
C ALA A 42 13.05 20.48 8.50
N ASP A 43 12.69 20.05 9.71
CA ASP A 43 12.36 18.68 10.14
C ASP A 43 12.66 17.52 9.13
N PRO A 44 13.95 17.20 8.89
CA PRO A 44 14.36 16.19 7.89
C PRO A 44 13.80 14.80 8.19
N TYR A 45 13.45 14.54 9.45
CA TYR A 45 12.93 13.27 9.91
C TYR A 45 11.49 13.03 9.45
N ARG A 46 10.65 14.08 9.44
CA ARG A 46 9.27 13.99 8.96
C ARG A 46 9.20 13.70 7.46
N GLN A 47 10.06 14.33 6.68
CA GLN A 47 10.13 14.14 5.23
C GLN A 47 10.69 12.76 4.86
N PHE A 48 11.70 12.30 5.61
CA PHE A 48 12.22 10.93 5.51
C PHE A 48 11.15 9.87 5.82
N ARG A 49 10.36 10.04 6.89
CA ARG A 49 9.24 9.13 7.20
C ARG A 49 8.19 9.11 6.10
N GLN A 50 7.89 10.25 5.47
CA GLN A 50 6.93 10.31 4.36
C GLN A 50 7.44 9.59 3.10
N ASP A 51 8.72 9.77 2.75
CA ASP A 51 9.32 9.12 1.58
C ASP A 51 9.43 7.60 1.77
N ILE A 52 9.86 7.13 2.95
CA ILE A 52 9.83 5.71 3.31
C ILE A 52 8.40 5.16 3.28
N GLY A 53 7.46 5.89 3.88
CA GLY A 53 6.07 5.47 3.97
C GLY A 53 5.44 5.26 2.59
N ARG A 54 5.69 6.17 1.64
CA ARG A 54 5.21 6.03 0.25
C ARG A 54 5.85 4.85 -0.47
N GLY A 55 7.15 4.62 -0.28
CA GLY A 55 7.87 3.49 -0.87
C GLY A 55 7.36 2.14 -0.36
N ILE A 56 7.11 2.04 0.96
CA ILE A 56 6.52 0.85 1.57
C ILE A 56 5.09 0.62 1.05
N LEU A 57 4.26 1.67 0.99
CA LEU A 57 2.86 1.54 0.54
C LEU A 57 2.77 1.09 -0.91
N LEU A 58 3.62 1.62 -1.80
CA LEU A 58 3.72 1.18 -3.19
C LEU A 58 4.22 -0.27 -3.28
N GLY A 59 5.26 -0.63 -2.50
CA GLY A 59 5.77 -1.99 -2.43
C GLY A 59 4.74 -3.01 -1.97
N LEU A 60 3.92 -2.63 -0.97
CA LEU A 60 2.81 -3.45 -0.48
C LEU A 60 1.76 -3.66 -1.57
N GLU A 61 1.43 -2.68 -2.41
CA GLU A 61 0.50 -2.88 -3.54
C GLU A 61 0.99 -3.96 -4.52
N PHE A 62 2.30 -4.02 -4.79
CA PHE A 62 2.88 -5.07 -5.64
C PHE A 62 2.92 -6.45 -4.96
N LEU A 63 3.26 -6.52 -3.68
CA LEU A 63 3.20 -7.76 -2.90
C LEU A 63 1.75 -8.28 -2.78
N VAL A 64 0.78 -7.36 -2.71
CA VAL A 64 -0.65 -7.64 -2.75
C VAL A 64 -1.08 -8.13 -4.15
N ALA A 65 -0.45 -7.71 -5.23
CA ALA A 65 -0.73 -8.32 -6.55
C ALA A 65 -0.20 -9.77 -6.61
N ALA A 66 1.03 -10.01 -6.15
CA ALA A 66 1.69 -11.32 -6.16
C ALA A 66 0.89 -12.39 -5.40
N ASP A 67 0.46 -12.05 -4.19
CA ASP A 67 -0.31 -12.96 -3.33
C ASP A 67 -1.69 -13.27 -3.93
N ILE A 68 -2.35 -12.36 -4.66
CA ILE A 68 -3.62 -12.66 -5.36
C ILE A 68 -3.41 -13.67 -6.50
N ILE A 69 -2.34 -13.51 -7.26
CA ILE A 69 -2.04 -14.39 -8.40
C ILE A 69 -1.75 -15.81 -7.91
N ARG A 70 -0.93 -15.93 -6.86
CA ARG A 70 -0.58 -17.21 -6.22
C ARG A 70 -1.81 -17.91 -5.66
N THR A 71 -2.71 -17.15 -5.05
CA THR A 71 -3.90 -17.68 -4.39
C THR A 71 -4.97 -18.18 -5.35
N VAL A 72 -5.19 -17.50 -6.48
CA VAL A 72 -6.18 -17.91 -7.49
C VAL A 72 -5.72 -19.09 -8.34
N ALA A 73 -4.41 -19.34 -8.44
CA ALA A 73 -3.85 -20.36 -9.31
C ALA A 73 -3.72 -21.76 -8.71
N VAL A 74 -3.77 -21.91 -7.37
CA VAL A 74 -3.65 -23.22 -6.73
C VAL A 74 -5.01 -23.95 -6.78
N ALA A 75 -5.01 -25.16 -7.34
CA ALA A 75 -6.21 -25.99 -7.55
C ALA A 75 -7.08 -26.10 -6.27
N PRO A 76 -8.42 -26.05 -6.40
CA PRO A 76 -9.32 -26.01 -5.25
C PRO A 76 -9.39 -27.38 -4.56
N THR A 77 -8.45 -27.63 -3.65
CA THR A 77 -8.53 -28.69 -2.63
C THR A 77 -8.85 -28.04 -1.28
N LEU A 78 -9.50 -28.76 -0.36
CA LEU A 78 -9.81 -28.22 0.98
C LEU A 78 -8.56 -27.74 1.73
N GLU A 79 -7.45 -28.46 1.57
CA GLU A 79 -6.14 -28.07 2.13
C GLU A 79 -5.58 -26.82 1.45
N GLY A 80 -5.69 -26.73 0.12
CA GLY A 80 -5.33 -25.53 -0.65
C GLY A 80 -6.15 -24.30 -0.24
N VAL A 81 -7.45 -24.46 0.00
CA VAL A 81 -8.36 -23.40 0.47
C VAL A 81 -8.01 -22.94 1.89
N LEU A 82 -7.59 -23.85 2.78
CA LEU A 82 -7.14 -23.51 4.13
C LEU A 82 -5.85 -22.69 4.13
N VAL A 83 -4.84 -23.13 3.36
CA VAL A 83 -3.57 -22.40 3.20
C VAL A 83 -3.82 -21.04 2.55
N LEU A 84 -4.65 -21.01 1.50
CA LEU A 84 -5.13 -19.79 0.85
C LEU A 84 -5.78 -18.82 1.85
N GLY A 85 -6.74 -19.30 2.64
CA GLY A 85 -7.42 -18.49 3.63
C GLY A 85 -6.46 -17.90 4.66
N LEU A 86 -5.48 -18.68 5.10
CA LEU A 86 -4.45 -18.23 6.04
C LEU A 86 -3.54 -17.15 5.43
N ILE A 87 -3.10 -17.32 4.18
CA ILE A 87 -2.26 -16.33 3.47
C ILE A 87 -3.02 -15.01 3.32
N VAL A 88 -4.27 -15.04 2.87
CA VAL A 88 -5.12 -13.84 2.71
C VAL A 88 -5.34 -13.14 4.05
N LEU A 89 -5.55 -13.90 5.13
CA LEU A 89 -5.69 -13.36 6.49
C LEU A 89 -4.43 -12.63 6.94
N ILE A 90 -3.26 -13.28 6.83
CA ILE A 90 -1.96 -12.70 7.19
C ILE A 90 -1.72 -11.42 6.40
N ARG A 91 -1.97 -11.43 5.08
CA ARG A 91 -1.76 -10.27 4.24
C ARG A 91 -2.66 -9.10 4.60
N THR A 92 -3.94 -9.37 4.82
CA THR A 92 -4.91 -8.34 5.21
C THR A 92 -4.52 -7.71 6.55
N PHE A 93 -4.09 -8.53 7.50
CA PHE A 93 -3.62 -8.06 8.81
C PHE A 93 -2.36 -7.20 8.70
N LEU A 94 -1.30 -7.69 8.03
CA LEU A 94 -0.04 -6.96 7.87
C LEU A 94 -0.23 -5.64 7.10
N SER A 95 -0.98 -5.68 6.00
CA SER A 95 -1.29 -4.49 5.21
C SER A 95 -2.05 -3.45 6.04
N THR A 96 -3.02 -3.88 6.85
CA THR A 96 -3.81 -2.97 7.70
C THR A 96 -2.96 -2.40 8.83
N ALA A 97 -2.16 -3.22 9.50
CA ALA A 97 -1.28 -2.79 10.59
C ALA A 97 -0.28 -1.72 10.13
N LEU A 98 0.34 -1.91 8.96
CA LEU A 98 1.27 -0.93 8.38
C LEU A 98 0.56 0.37 8.00
N GLN A 99 -0.64 0.31 7.41
CA GLN A 99 -1.42 1.53 7.11
C GLN A 99 -1.77 2.32 8.38
N VAL A 100 -2.16 1.62 9.45
CA VAL A 100 -2.50 2.24 10.74
C VAL A 100 -1.27 2.89 11.38
N GLU A 101 -0.11 2.23 11.34
CA GLU A 101 1.14 2.78 11.86
C GLU A 101 1.58 4.04 11.08
N LEU A 102 1.36 4.06 9.77
CA LEU A 102 1.70 5.19 8.90
C LEU A 102 0.76 6.39 9.09
N GLU A 103 -0.55 6.15 9.14
CA GLU A 103 -1.57 7.20 9.17
C GLU A 103 -1.98 7.62 10.58
N GLY A 104 -1.68 6.79 11.59
CA GLY A 104 -2.08 6.98 12.99
C GLY A 104 -3.59 6.84 13.23
N ARG A 105 -4.35 6.39 12.22
CA ARG A 105 -5.81 6.24 12.25
C ARG A 105 -6.21 4.92 11.62
N TRP A 106 -7.28 4.33 12.12
CA TRP A 106 -7.82 3.10 11.57
C TRP A 106 -8.59 3.37 10.27
N PRO A 107 -8.57 2.44 9.29
CA PRO A 107 -9.18 2.66 7.97
C PRO A 107 -10.70 2.91 8.06
N TRP A 108 -11.38 2.36 9.06
CA TRP A 108 -12.81 2.59 9.31
C TRP A 108 -13.13 3.99 9.87
N GLN A 109 -12.13 4.80 10.24
CA GLN A 109 -12.33 6.18 10.70
C GLN A 109 -12.42 7.19 9.54
N ARG A 110 -12.10 6.80 8.29
CA ARG A 110 -12.17 7.70 7.12
C ARG A 110 -13.60 8.03 6.66
N ALA A 111 -14.63 7.34 7.17
CA ALA A 111 -16.01 7.49 6.70
C ALA A 111 -16.81 8.65 7.35
N ALA A 112 -16.18 9.53 8.12
CA ALA A 112 -16.85 10.61 8.85
C ALA A 112 -16.31 12.00 8.50
N GLU A 113 -16.17 12.32 7.21
CA GLU A 113 -16.24 13.73 6.77
C GLU A 113 -17.67 13.98 6.26
N PRO A 114 -18.58 14.54 7.08
CA PRO A 114 -19.84 15.01 6.57
C PRO A 114 -19.54 16.10 5.54
N ALA A 115 -19.96 15.88 4.30
CA ALA A 115 -19.90 16.86 3.23
C ALA A 115 -20.41 18.20 3.78
N SER A 116 -19.50 19.17 3.92
CA SER A 116 -19.86 20.48 4.42
C SER A 116 -20.91 21.08 3.47
N PRO A 117 -22.11 21.47 3.97
CA PRO A 117 -23.09 22.17 3.16
C PRO A 117 -22.42 23.45 2.65
N ARG A 118 -22.22 23.52 1.33
CA ARG A 118 -21.69 24.69 0.66
C ARG A 118 -22.61 25.87 1.00
N SER A 119 -22.06 26.82 1.74
CA SER A 119 -22.66 28.11 2.05
C SER A 119 -23.17 28.78 0.78
N GLU A 120 -24.49 28.80 0.59
CA GLU A 120 -25.16 29.76 -0.29
C GLU A 120 -25.10 31.14 0.39
N ILE A 121 -23.95 31.81 0.22
CA ILE A 121 -23.83 33.24 0.46
C ILE A 121 -23.38 33.85 -0.86
N GLY A 122 -24.27 34.60 -1.53
CA GLY A 122 -23.87 35.53 -2.58
C GLY A 122 -24.64 35.46 -3.91
N SER A 123 -25.97 35.58 -3.89
CA SER A 123 -26.72 35.93 -5.10
C SER A 123 -27.90 36.85 -4.78
N ALA A 124 -27.61 38.04 -4.24
CA ALA A 124 -28.60 39.13 -4.13
C ALA A 124 -27.95 40.52 -4.19
N GLN A 125 -26.87 40.68 -4.96
CA GLN A 125 -26.24 41.98 -5.20
C GLN A 125 -25.92 42.19 -6.69
N ALA A 126 -26.84 41.75 -7.55
CA ALA A 126 -26.74 41.93 -9.00
C ALA A 126 -28.12 42.05 -9.66
N ASP A 127 -29.03 42.86 -9.11
CA ASP A 127 -30.03 43.52 -9.96
C ASP A 127 -30.54 44.80 -9.27
N ARG A 128 -30.16 45.92 -9.87
CA ARG A 128 -30.90 47.20 -10.00
C ARG A 128 -31.62 47.80 -8.80
#